data_AF-A0A7W0HEN6-F1
#
_entry.id   AF-A0A7W0HEN6-F1
#
_cell.length_a   1.000
_cell.length_b   1.000
_cell.length_c   1.000
_cell.angle_alpha   90.00
_cell.angle_beta   90.00
_cell.angle_gamma   90.00
#
_symmetry.space_group_name_H-M   'P 1'
#
loop_
_entity.id
_entity.type
_entity.pdbx_description
1 polymer ?
#
loop_
_entity_poly.entity_id
_entity_poly.type
_entity_poly.pdbx_seq_one_letter_code
_entity_poly.pdbx_strand_id
1 'polypeptide(L)' 'MSGRSRVQKFRSAEQMQNTPPEVQGASDFDRFLRHCARYWALTPRVYPRGVFKFRTVEDAQRARDRHAGS' A
#
# COMPACT_ATOMS: atom_id res chain seq x y z
N MET A 1 -0.70 23.22 5.07
CA MET A 1 -2.18 23.23 5.26
C MET A 1 -2.77 22.52 4.05
N SER A 2 -3.42 21.37 4.26
CA SER A 2 -4.03 20.58 3.17
C SER A 2 -5.20 21.38 2.61
N GLY A 3 -5.06 21.87 1.38
CA GLY A 3 -6.15 22.51 0.65
C GLY A 3 -7.31 21.53 0.52
N ARG A 4 -8.52 22.05 0.71
CA ARG A 4 -9.79 21.31 0.67
C ARG A 4 -9.83 20.40 -0.56
N SER A 5 -10.23 19.14 -0.37
CA SER A 5 -10.89 18.37 -1.44
C SER A 5 -12.13 19.18 -1.85
N ARG A 6 -11.96 20.01 -2.87
CA ARG A 6 -13.02 20.87 -3.40
C ARG A 6 -13.53 20.14 -4.62
N VAL A 7 -14.76 19.64 -4.55
CA VAL A 7 -15.42 19.00 -5.69
C VAL A 7 -15.35 19.96 -6.88
N GLN A 8 -14.62 19.57 -7.93
CA GLN A 8 -14.51 20.35 -9.16
C GLN A 8 -15.78 20.14 -9.97
N LYS A 9 -16.52 21.23 -10.22
CA LYS A 9 -17.75 21.20 -11.02
C LYS A 9 -17.44 21.73 -12.41
N PHE A 10 -17.66 20.89 -13.42
CA PHE A 10 -17.53 21.26 -14.82
C PHE A 10 -18.91 21.44 -15.45
N ARG A 11 -19.02 22.37 -16.40
CA ARG A 11 -20.27 22.65 -17.12
C ARG A 11 -20.46 21.75 -18.34
N SER A 12 -19.40 21.07 -18.80
CA SER A 12 -19.45 20.09 -19.89
C SER A 12 -18.32 19.05 -19.79
N ALA A 13 -18.45 17.94 -20.52
CA ALA A 13 -17.43 16.90 -20.59
C ALA A 13 -16.15 17.38 -21.30
N GLU A 14 -16.28 18.19 -22.35
CA GLU A 14 -15.15 18.81 -23.05
C GLU A 14 -14.32 19.70 -22.13
N GLN A 15 -14.99 20.49 -21.26
CA GLN A 15 -14.32 21.31 -20.27
C GLN A 15 -13.53 20.46 -19.28
N MET A 16 -14.11 19.35 -18.82
CA MET A 16 -13.43 18.42 -17.92
C MET A 16 -12.18 17.82 -18.58
N GLN A 17 -12.29 17.39 -19.84
CA GLN A 17 -11.18 16.76 -20.56
C GLN A 17 -10.02 17.72 -20.84
N ASN A 18 -10.31 18.99 -21.09
CA ASN A 18 -9.31 20.02 -21.33
C ASN A 18 -8.72 20.62 -20.05
N THR A 19 -9.27 20.29 -18.87
CA THR A 19 -8.75 20.80 -17.60
C THR A 19 -7.52 19.99 -17.17
N PRO A 20 -6.35 20.61 -17.00
CA PRO A 20 -5.19 19.90 -16.48
C PRO A 20 -5.48 19.35 -15.09
N PRO A 21 -5.11 18.09 -14.79
CA PRO A 21 -5.29 17.56 -13.45
C PRO A 21 -4.51 18.40 -12.45
N GLU A 22 -5.11 18.68 -11.29
CA GLU A 22 -4.38 19.28 -10.17
C GLU A 22 -3.25 18.32 -9.80
N VAL A 23 -2.02 18.73 -10.06
CA VAL A 23 -0.85 17.94 -9.72
C VAL A 23 -0.73 17.94 -8.20
N GLN A 24 -1.03 16.80 -7.59
CA GLN A 24 -0.76 16.58 -6.18
C GLN A 24 0.74 16.80 -5.95
N GLY A 25 1.08 17.83 -5.18
CA GLY A 25 2.47 18.21 -4.94
C GLY A 25 3.23 17.05 -4.29
N ALA A 26 4.54 16.95 -4.56
CA ALA A 26 5.41 15.91 -4.00
C ALA A 26 5.27 15.75 -2.47
N SER A 27 4.88 16.81 -1.77
CA SER A 27 4.57 16.80 -0.33
C SER A 27 3.45 15.85 0.08
N ASP A 28 2.44 15.63 -0.77
CA ASP A 28 1.30 14.77 -0.46
C ASP A 28 1.68 13.29 -0.60
N PHE A 29 2.51 12.97 -1.59
CA PHE A 29 3.07 11.63 -1.74
C PHE A 29 4.02 11.28 -0.60
N ASP A 30 4.88 12.20 -0.19
CA ASP A 30 5.74 12.02 0.98
C ASP A 30 4.93 11.80 2.27
N ARG A 31 3.81 12.51 2.42
CA ARG A 31 2.90 12.32 3.55
C ARG A 31 2.28 10.92 3.54
N PHE A 32 1.88 10.42 2.37
CA PHE A 32 1.40 9.05 2.20
C PHE A 32 2.47 8.02 2.58
N LEU A 33 3.70 8.16 2.08
CA LEU A 33 4.79 7.24 2.41
C LEU A 33 5.09 7.21 3.91
N ARG A 34 5.15 8.37 4.57
CA ARG A 34 5.30 8.44 6.03
C ARG A 34 4.16 7.75 6.77
N HIS A 35 2.93 7.90 6.27
CA HIS A 35 1.77 7.22 6.85
C HIS A 35 1.89 5.71 6.71
N CYS A 36 2.25 5.19 5.54
CA CYS A 36 2.48 3.77 5.32
C CYS A 36 3.58 3.23 6.23
N ALA A 37 4.75 3.87 6.29
CA ALA A 37 5.84 3.45 7.16
C ALA A 37 5.40 3.39 8.63
N ARG A 38 4.65 4.39 9.10
CA ARG A 38 4.08 4.41 10.45
C ARG A 38 3.07 3.28 10.67
N TYR A 39 2.18 3.04 9.72
CA TYR A 39 1.21 1.95 9.80
C TYR A 39 1.93 0.60 9.93
N TRP A 40 2.95 0.36 9.11
CA TRP A 40 3.77 -0.87 9.18
C TRP A 40 4.51 -1.04 10.51
N ALA A 41 4.94 0.05 11.15
CA ALA A 41 5.59 0.01 12.46
C ALA A 41 4.61 -0.29 13.61
N LEU A 42 3.36 0.18 13.50
CA LEU A 42 2.35 0.04 14.57
C LEU A 42 1.49 -1.21 14.44
N THR A 43 1.31 -1.73 13.22
CA THR A 43 0.38 -2.83 12.97
C THR A 43 0.95 -4.13 13.53
N PRO A 44 0.17 -4.91 14.29
CA PRO A 44 0.62 -6.22 14.76
C PRO A 44 0.95 -7.12 13.56
N ARG A 45 2.08 -7.83 13.65
CA ARG A 45 2.53 -8.77 12.61
C ARG A 45 1.69 -10.05 12.70
N VAL A 46 0.44 -9.96 12.27
CA VAL A 46 -0.49 -11.10 12.19
C VAL A 46 -0.25 -11.80 10.88
N TYR A 47 0.36 -12.99 10.96
CA TYR A 47 0.49 -13.88 9.82
C TYR A 47 -0.74 -14.82 9.79
N PRO A 48 -1.44 -14.95 8.64
CA PRO A 48 -2.54 -15.92 8.52
C PRO A 48 -2.07 -17.32 8.91
N ARG A 49 -2.96 -18.12 9.50
CA ARG A 49 -2.63 -19.51 9.88
C ARG A 49 -2.14 -20.27 8.64
N GLY A 50 -1.02 -20.98 8.78
CA GLY A 50 -0.37 -21.69 7.66
C GLY A 50 0.64 -20.85 6.86
N VAL A 51 0.83 -19.57 7.18
CA VAL A 51 1.89 -18.74 6.58
C VAL A 51 3.14 -18.78 7.46
N PHE A 52 4.20 -19.39 6.94
CA PHE A 52 5.49 -19.50 7.61
C PHE A 52 6.52 -18.60 6.91
N LYS A 53 7.33 -17.90 7.71
CA LYS A 53 8.41 -17.06 7.21
C LYS A 53 9.75 -17.77 7.44
N PHE A 54 10.42 -18.14 6.35
CA PHE A 54 11.76 -18.72 6.37
C PHE A 54 12.80 -17.67 5.98
N ARG A 55 14.05 -17.87 6.43
CA ARG A 55 15.17 -16.99 6.05
C ARG A 55 15.70 -17.33 4.65
N THR A 56 15.66 -18.60 4.27
CA THR A 56 16.08 -19.09 2.95
C THR A 56 15.05 -20.06 2.36
N VAL A 57 15.20 -20.37 1.07
CA VAL A 57 14.30 -21.28 0.34
C VAL A 57 14.52 -22.73 0.78
N GLU A 58 15.76 -23.10 1.08
CA GLU A 58 16.15 -24.44 1.53
C GLU A 58 15.50 -24.78 2.88
N ASP A 59 15.37 -23.80 3.77
CA ASP A 59 14.69 -23.97 5.05
C ASP A 59 13.19 -24.21 4.87
N ALA A 60 12.58 -23.55 3.89
CA ALA A 60 11.17 -23.78 3.55
C ALA A 60 10.95 -25.19 2.99
N GLN A 61 11.84 -25.66 2.10
CA GLN A 61 11.79 -27.00 1.53
C GLN A 61 11.95 -28.07 2.61
N ARG A 62 12.95 -27.92 3.50
CA ARG A 62 13.20 -28.84 4.61
C ARG A 62 12.01 -28.92 5.58
N ALA A 63 11.37 -27.79 5.87
CA ALA A 63 10.19 -27.76 6.72
C ALA A 63 9.01 -28.46 6.06
N ARG A 64 8.80 -28.26 4.76
CA ARG A 64 7.77 -28.96 3.99
C ARG A 64 7.98 -30.47 4.03
N ASP A 65 9.20 -30.94 3.77
CA ASP A 65 9.51 -32.37 3.70
C ASP A 65 9.34 -33.07 5.06
N ARG A 66 9.63 -32.36 6.18
CA ARG A 66 9.38 -32.87 7.54
C ARG A 66 7.90 -33.03 7.88
N HIS A 67 7.04 -32.22 7.28
CA HIS A 67 5.60 -32.21 7.56
C HIS A 67 4.76 -32.93 6.48
N ALA A 68 5.35 -33.32 5.36
CA ALA A 68 4.67 -34.02 4.27
C ALA A 68 4.44 -35.53 4.53
N GLY A 69 5.01 -36.08 5.61
CA GLY A 69 4.91 -37.51 5.95
C GLY A 69 4.28 -37.84 7.31
N SER A 70 3.55 -36.88 7.90
CA SER A 70 2.79 -37.05 9.15
C SER A 70 1.28 -37.09 8.90
#